data_AF-A0A0F9IVH0-F1
#
_entry.id   AF-A0A0F9IVH0-F1
#
_cell.length_a   1.000
_cell.length_b   1.000
_cell.length_c   1.000
_cell.angle_alpha   90.00
_cell.angle_beta   90.00
_cell.angle_gamma   90.00
#
_symmetry.space_group_name_H-M   'P 1'
#
loop_
_entity.id
_entity.type
_entity.pdbx_description
1 polymer ?
#
loop_
_entity_poly.entity_id
_entity_poly.type
_entity_poly.pdbx_seq_one_letter_code
_entity_poly.pdbx_strand_id
1 'polypeptide(L)'
;PAAGYFVAYLTHVVGAKKAKEIWMLCRRYSAREALEMGLVNAVVPLDKLDEEVDHWCTELLQKSPGCLKILKASFRTLYQPLRDASRRDWVKDLAPDFFASGEADEGKNAFLERREPDFSRFPR
;
A
#
# COMPACT_ATOMS: atom_id res chain seq x y z
N PRO A 1 -5.73 -5.46 2.12
CA PRO A 1 -5.38 -6.74 1.45
C PRO A 1 -4.46 -7.53 2.38
N ALA A 2 -4.74 -8.82 2.62
CA ALA A 2 -3.96 -9.64 3.55
C ALA A 2 -2.67 -10.22 2.94
N ALA A 3 -2.55 -10.19 1.60
CA ALA A 3 -1.40 -10.73 0.88
C ALA A 3 -1.24 -10.06 -0.50
N GLY A 4 -0.18 -10.46 -1.21
CA GLY A 4 0.02 -10.15 -2.63
C GLY A 4 0.98 -8.97 -2.89
N TYR A 5 0.93 -8.46 -4.13
CA TYR A 5 1.95 -7.56 -4.67
C TYR A 5 2.13 -6.30 -3.84
N PHE A 6 1.02 -5.69 -3.41
CA PHE A 6 1.06 -4.44 -2.64
C PHE A 6 1.72 -4.61 -1.26
N VAL A 7 1.59 -5.80 -0.66
CA VAL A 7 2.23 -6.12 0.63
C VAL A 7 3.74 -6.16 0.46
N ALA A 8 4.22 -6.89 -0.56
CA ALA A 8 5.63 -7.01 -0.85
C ALA A 8 6.24 -5.69 -1.36
N TYR A 9 5.54 -5.00 -2.26
CA TYR A 9 6.01 -3.77 -2.89
C TYR A 9 6.29 -2.65 -1.88
N LEU A 10 5.47 -2.54 -0.82
CA LEU A 10 5.67 -1.53 0.22
C LEU A 10 7.05 -1.63 0.88
N THR A 11 7.65 -2.83 0.93
CA THR A 11 9.03 -3.03 1.42
C THR A 11 10.06 -2.27 0.58
N HIS A 12 9.83 -2.09 -0.72
CA HIS A 12 10.69 -1.32 -1.62
C HIS A 12 10.46 0.18 -1.53
N VAL A 13 9.36 0.61 -0.92
CA VAL A 13 9.02 2.03 -0.76
C VAL A 13 9.52 2.55 0.59
N VAL A 14 9.15 1.88 1.69
CA VAL A 14 9.41 2.37 3.06
C VAL A 14 10.38 1.49 3.87
N GLY A 15 10.91 0.43 3.26
CA GLY A 15 11.75 -0.57 3.93
C GLY A 15 10.97 -1.62 4.71
N ALA A 16 11.63 -2.74 5.00
CA ALA A 16 10.97 -3.95 5.53
C ALA A 16 10.35 -3.77 6.93
N LYS A 17 10.98 -2.96 7.79
CA LYS A 17 10.49 -2.74 9.17
C LYS A 17 9.19 -1.92 9.17
N LYS A 18 9.17 -0.79 8.45
CA LYS A 18 7.99 0.06 8.34
C LYS A 18 6.87 -0.59 7.54
N ALA A 19 7.18 -1.32 6.47
CA ALA A 19 6.17 -2.06 5.73
C ALA A 19 5.42 -3.07 6.62
N LYS A 20 6.13 -3.85 7.45
CA LYS A 20 5.51 -4.77 8.40
C LYS A 20 4.69 -4.05 9.46
N GLU A 21 5.19 -2.93 10.00
CA GLU A 21 4.46 -2.10 10.96
C GLU A 21 3.12 -1.62 10.39
N ILE A 22 3.13 -1.06 9.18
CA ILE A 22 1.94 -0.54 8.50
C ILE A 22 0.91 -1.65 8.30
N TRP A 23 1.32 -2.79 7.74
CA TRP A 23 0.39 -3.88 7.43
C TRP A 23 -0.17 -4.60 8.66
N MET A 24 0.66 -4.80 9.69
CA MET A 24 0.27 -5.61 10.85
C MET A 24 -0.44 -4.79 11.94
N LEU A 25 -0.12 -3.49 12.06
CA LEU A 25 -0.68 -2.64 13.13
C LEU A 25 -1.78 -1.70 12.63
N CYS A 26 -1.95 -1.54 11.31
CA CYS A 26 -3.00 -0.72 10.69
C CYS A 26 -3.10 0.71 11.28
N ARG A 27 -1.96 1.28 11.68
CA ARG A 27 -1.90 2.61 12.30
C ARG A 27 -2.15 3.71 11.27
N ARG A 28 -2.58 4.87 11.77
CA ARG A 28 -2.62 6.11 10.98
C ARG A 28 -1.28 6.83 11.10
N TYR A 29 -0.84 7.40 9.99
CA TYR A 29 0.39 8.17 9.90
C TYR A 29 0.05 9.56 9.37
N SER A 30 0.68 10.58 9.95
CA SER A 30 0.63 11.94 9.46
C SER A 30 1.34 12.07 8.11
N ALA A 31 1.05 13.14 7.36
CA ALA A 31 1.74 13.43 6.10
C ALA A 31 3.26 13.55 6.29
N ARG A 32 3.70 14.12 7.42
CA ARG A 32 5.12 14.24 7.76
C ARG A 32 5.79 12.89 7.99
N GLU A 33 5.18 12.00 8.78
CA GLU A 33 5.72 10.64 8.98
C GLU A 33 5.78 9.86 7.67
N ALA A 34 4.76 10.02 6.82
CA ALA A 34 4.72 9.41 5.49
C ALA A 34 5.89 9.90 4.61
N LEU A 35 6.24 11.18 4.68
CA LEU A 35 7.40 11.74 3.97
C LEU A 35 8.71 11.20 4.55
N GLU A 36 8.86 11.21 5.87
CA GLU A 36 10.07 10.73 6.56
C GLU A 36 10.38 9.26 6.27
N MET A 37 9.35 8.42 6.07
CA MET A 37 9.53 7.02 5.68
C MET A 37 9.59 6.78 4.16
N GLY A 38 9.48 7.82 3.33
CA GLY A 38 9.53 7.71 1.86
C GLY A 38 8.26 7.18 1.20
N LEU A 39 7.13 7.17 1.92
CA LEU A 39 5.83 6.75 1.39
C LEU A 39 5.24 7.77 0.40
N VAL A 40 5.51 9.05 0.62
CA VAL A 40 5.12 10.16 -0.26
C VAL A 40 6.35 10.96 -0.66
N ASN A 41 6.28 11.62 -1.81
CA ASN A 41 7.41 12.37 -2.36
C ASN A 41 7.54 13.80 -1.81
N ALA A 42 6.41 14.44 -1.48
CA ALA A 42 6.36 15.81 -0.99
C ALA A 42 5.17 16.02 -0.05
N VAL A 43 5.26 17.03 0.82
CA VAL A 43 4.18 17.45 1.72
C VAL A 43 4.11 18.98 1.66
N VAL A 44 2.95 19.50 1.29
CA VAL A 44 2.68 20.94 1.15
C VAL A 44 1.40 21.31 1.92
N PRO A 45 1.19 22.59 2.24
CA PRO A 45 -0.11 23.08 2.72
C PRO A 45 -1.25 22.66 1.78
N LEU A 46 -2.43 22.39 2.35
CA LEU A 46 -3.57 21.85 1.58
C LEU A 46 -3.99 22.79 0.43
N ASP A 47 -3.96 24.09 0.65
CA ASP A 47 -4.27 25.14 -0.33
C ASP A 47 -3.20 25.29 -1.44
N LYS A 48 -2.07 24.59 -1.30
CA LYS A 48 -0.96 24.55 -2.26
C LYS A 48 -0.81 23.21 -2.97
N LEU A 49 -1.69 22.24 -2.71
CA LEU A 49 -1.60 20.92 -3.30
C LEU A 49 -1.69 20.97 -4.83
N ASP A 50 -2.67 21.68 -5.38
CA ASP A 50 -2.85 21.76 -6.84
C ASP A 50 -1.68 22.47 -7.52
N GLU A 51 -1.14 23.52 -6.89
CA GLU A 51 0.04 24.26 -7.37
C GLU A 51 1.28 23.34 -7.44
N GLU A 52 1.54 22.55 -6.40
CA GLU A 52 2.66 21.60 -6.38
C GLU A 52 2.48 20.48 -7.42
N VAL A 53 1.25 19.98 -7.60
CA VAL A 53 0.94 18.99 -8.64
C VAL A 53 1.19 19.55 -10.03
N ASP A 54 0.72 20.77 -10.31
CA ASP A 54 0.92 21.46 -11.59
C ASP A 54 2.40 21.71 -11.87
N HIS A 55 3.18 22.04 -10.84
CA HIS A 55 4.63 22.18 -10.94
C HIS A 55 5.29 20.87 -11.42
N TRP A 56 4.99 19.74 -10.76
CA TRP A 56 5.53 18.43 -11.14
C TRP A 56 5.09 18.00 -12.54
N CYS A 57 3.82 18.19 -12.87
CA CYS A 57 3.27 17.91 -14.19
C CYS A 57 3.99 18.74 -15.27
N THR A 58 4.19 20.03 -15.01
CA THR A 58 4.93 20.94 -15.90
C THR A 58 6.36 20.44 -16.13
N GLU A 59 7.08 20.07 -15.06
CA GLU A 59 8.43 19.52 -15.20
C GLU A 59 8.48 18.25 -16.05
N LEU A 60 7.53 17.33 -15.86
CA LEU A 60 7.42 16.09 -16.63
C LEU A 60 7.10 16.36 -18.11
N LEU A 61 6.23 17.34 -18.40
CA LEU A 61 5.87 17.75 -19.75
C LEU A 61 7.05 18.30 -20.55
N GLN A 62 8.09 18.81 -19.88
CA GLN A 62 9.33 19.25 -20.52
C GLN A 62 10.29 18.08 -20.88
N LYS A 63 9.96 16.83 -20.52
CA LYS A 63 10.83 15.67 -20.77
C LYS A 63 10.37 14.88 -22.01
N SER A 64 11.28 14.11 -22.60
CA SER A 64 10.96 13.23 -23.73
C SER A 64 9.90 12.18 -23.33
N PRO A 65 8.74 12.14 -23.98
CA PRO A 65 7.69 11.17 -23.65
C PRO A 65 8.12 9.73 -23.91
N GLY A 66 8.99 9.51 -24.91
CA GLY A 66 9.59 8.21 -25.19
C GLY A 66 10.50 7.74 -24.05
N CYS A 67 11.35 8.63 -23.54
CA CYS A 67 12.21 8.33 -22.38
C CYS A 67 11.37 8.03 -21.13
N LEU A 68 10.35 8.83 -20.83
CA LEU A 68 9.46 8.60 -19.68
C LEU A 68 8.76 7.23 -19.77
N LYS A 69 8.28 6.85 -20.96
CA LYS A 69 7.67 5.54 -21.21
C LYS A 69 8.66 4.40 -20.96
N ILE A 70 9.89 4.52 -21.47
CA ILE A 70 10.95 3.53 -21.28
C ILE A 70 11.27 3.39 -19.78
N LEU A 71 11.53 4.50 -19.09
CA LEU A 71 11.83 4.51 -17.64
C LEU A 71 10.72 3.82 -16.84
N LYS A 72 9.45 4.19 -17.07
CA LYS A 72 8.30 3.60 -16.38
C LYS A 72 8.19 2.09 -16.65
N ALA A 73 8.47 1.64 -17.87
CA ALA A 73 8.49 0.22 -18.20
C ALA A 73 9.66 -0.51 -17.51
N SER A 74 10.85 0.08 -17.48
CA SER A 74 12.03 -0.49 -16.80
C SER A 74 11.78 -0.71 -15.30
N PHE A 75 11.20 0.27 -14.61
CA PHE A 75 10.80 0.10 -13.20
C PHE A 75 9.74 -0.99 -13.03
N ARG A 76 8.75 -1.06 -13.93
CA ARG A 76 7.73 -2.12 -13.86
C ARG A 76 8.34 -3.52 -13.95
N THR A 77 9.33 -3.72 -14.81
CA THR A 77 10.05 -4.99 -14.95
C THR A 77 10.79 -5.38 -13.68
N LEU A 78 11.41 -4.42 -12.97
CA LEU A 78 12.07 -4.66 -11.70
C LEU A 78 11.12 -5.28 -10.66
N TYR A 79 9.84 -4.88 -10.69
CA TYR A 79 8.83 -5.37 -9.74
C TYR A 79 8.05 -6.59 -10.24
N GLN A 80 8.30 -7.06 -11.46
CA GLN A 80 7.61 -8.21 -12.03
C GLN A 80 7.77 -9.49 -11.19
N PRO A 81 8.97 -9.83 -10.66
CA PRO A 81 9.13 -11.00 -9.80
C PRO A 81 8.25 -10.95 -8.54
N LEU A 82 8.03 -9.75 -7.97
CA LEU A 82 7.13 -9.57 -6.82
C LEU A 82 5.68 -9.87 -7.20
N ARG A 83 5.25 -9.45 -8.40
CA ARG A 83 3.91 -9.74 -8.93
C ARG A 83 3.72 -11.23 -9.17
N ASP A 84 4.73 -11.89 -9.73
CA ASP A 84 4.68 -13.31 -10.03
C ASP A 84 4.66 -14.15 -8.75
N ALA A 85 5.50 -13.80 -7.76
CA ALA A 85 5.48 -14.41 -6.42
C ALA A 85 4.14 -14.20 -5.69
N SER A 86 3.41 -13.13 -6.01
CA SER A 86 2.10 -12.81 -5.48
C SER A 86 0.95 -13.60 -6.11
N ARG A 87 1.23 -14.50 -7.08
CA ARG A 87 0.22 -15.40 -7.66
C ARG A 87 -0.19 -16.54 -6.73
N ARG A 88 0.62 -16.87 -5.72
CA ARG A 88 0.23 -17.84 -4.69
C ARG A 88 -0.88 -17.24 -3.84
N ASP A 89 -1.93 -18.03 -3.61
CA ASP A 89 -3.05 -17.64 -2.76
C ASP A 89 -2.73 -17.98 -1.30
N TRP A 90 -2.07 -17.04 -0.63
CA TRP A 90 -1.71 -17.19 0.79
C TRP A 90 -2.92 -17.33 1.70
N VAL A 91 -4.08 -16.78 1.34
CA VAL A 91 -5.29 -16.93 2.15
C VAL A 91 -5.75 -18.38 2.07
N LYS A 92 -5.84 -18.95 0.86
CA LYS A 92 -6.19 -20.37 0.69
C LYS A 92 -5.20 -21.30 1.38
N ASP A 93 -3.90 -20.99 1.32
CA ASP A 93 -2.86 -21.85 1.87
C ASP A 93 -2.75 -21.81 3.40
N LEU A 94 -2.94 -20.63 4.01
CA LEU A 94 -2.70 -20.41 5.46
C LEU A 94 -3.97 -20.26 6.29
N ALA A 95 -5.05 -19.78 5.69
CA ALA A 95 -6.32 -19.53 6.36
C ALA A 95 -7.49 -19.85 5.41
N PRO A 96 -7.65 -21.12 4.97
CA PRO A 96 -8.64 -21.52 3.97
C PRO A 96 -10.08 -21.15 4.36
N ASP A 97 -10.37 -21.13 5.66
CA ASP A 97 -11.69 -20.80 6.20
C ASP A 97 -11.85 -19.30 6.57
N PHE A 98 -10.87 -18.44 6.29
CA PHE A 98 -10.87 -17.01 6.72
C PHE A 98 -12.15 -16.25 6.36
N PHE A 99 -12.71 -16.53 5.17
CA PHE A 99 -13.97 -15.92 4.75
C PHE A 99 -15.20 -16.64 5.29
N ALA A 100 -15.12 -17.96 5.52
CA ALA A 100 -16.23 -18.76 6.03
C ALA A 100 -16.40 -18.65 7.55
N SER A 101 -15.32 -18.34 8.28
CA SER A 101 -15.31 -18.23 9.74
C SER A 101 -16.07 -17.01 10.27
N GLY A 102 -16.38 -16.03 9.39
CA GLY A 102 -16.96 -14.74 9.78
C GLY A 102 -15.93 -13.73 10.30
N GLU A 103 -14.64 -14.08 10.36
CA GLU A 103 -13.56 -13.18 10.81
C GLU A 103 -13.41 -11.97 9.88
N ALA A 104 -13.40 -12.22 8.57
CA ALA A 104 -13.35 -11.14 7.57
C ALA A 104 -14.57 -10.21 7.67
N ASP A 105 -15.76 -10.77 7.93
CA ASP A 105 -16.99 -10.00 8.07
C ASP A 105 -17.00 -9.17 9.35
N GLU A 106 -16.47 -9.68 10.45
CA GLU A 106 -16.33 -8.89 11.68
C GLU A 106 -15.47 -7.65 11.46
N GLY A 107 -14.30 -7.81 10.83
CA GLY A 107 -13.42 -6.68 10.52
C GLY A 107 -14.12 -5.65 9.60
N LYS A 108 -14.85 -6.13 8.59
CA LYS A 108 -15.62 -5.28 7.67
C LYS A 108 -16.73 -4.52 8.39
N ASN A 109 -17.54 -5.23 9.18
CA ASN A 109 -18.71 -4.67 9.84
C ASN A 109 -18.30 -3.67 10.93
N ALA A 110 -17.29 -4.00 11.74
CA ALA A 110 -16.75 -3.09 12.75
C ALA A 110 -16.26 -1.77 12.13
N PHE A 111 -15.60 -1.83 10.98
CA PHE A 111 -15.18 -0.64 10.23
C PHE A 111 -16.37 0.21 9.76
N LEU A 112 -17.39 -0.42 9.18
CA LEU A 112 -18.60 0.27 8.71
C LEU A 112 -19.40 0.89 9.87
N GLU A 113 -19.49 0.18 10.99
CA GLU A 113 -20.19 0.58 12.21
C GLU A 113 -19.36 1.55 13.08
N ARG A 114 -18.10 1.83 12.70
CA ARG A 114 -17.15 2.69 13.42
C ARG A 114 -16.94 2.27 14.89
N ARG A 115 -16.88 0.96 15.13
CA ARG A 115 -16.55 0.36 16.43
C ARG A 115 -15.25 -0.43 16.35
N GLU A 116 -14.70 -0.76 17.51
CA GLU A 116 -13.58 -1.69 17.58
C GLU A 116 -14.06 -3.10 17.19
N PRO A 117 -13.29 -3.84 16.38
CA PRO A 117 -13.60 -5.23 16.06
C PRO A 117 -13.33 -6.15 17.25
N ASP A 118 -14.18 -7.14 17.45
CA ASP A 118 -13.97 -8.21 18.43
C ASP A 118 -13.51 -9.49 17.74
N PHE A 119 -12.19 -9.67 17.72
CA PHE A 119 -11.55 -10.88 17.20
C PHE A 119 -11.34 -11.97 18.26
N SER A 120 -11.73 -11.74 19.53
CA SER A 120 -11.47 -12.69 20.62
C SER A 120 -12.18 -14.04 20.46
N ARG A 121 -13.24 -14.07 19.64
CA ARG A 121 -14.05 -15.26 19.31
C ARG A 121 -13.49 -16.14 18.19
N PHE A 122 -12.41 -15.72 17.51
CA PHE A 122 -11.78 -16.51 16.46
C PHE A 122 -10.54 -17.27 17.00
N PRO A 123 -10.30 -18.52 16.58
CA PRO A 123 -9.12 -19.29 16.98
C PRO A 123 -7.81 -18.58 16.57
N ARG A 124 -6.75 -18.73 17.39
CA ARG A 124 -5.40 -18.20 17.10
C ARG A 124 -4.49 -19.24 16.48
#